data_AF-A0ABD4THP3-F1
#
_entry.id   AF-A0ABD4THP3-F1
#
_cell.length_a   1.000
_cell.length_b   1.000
_cell.length_c   1.000
_cell.angle_alpha   90.00
_cell.angle_beta   90.00
_cell.angle_gamma   90.00
#
_symmetry.space_group_name_H-M   'P 1'
#
loop_
_entity.id
_entity.type
_entity.pdbx_description
1 polymer ?
#
loop_
_entity_poly.entity_id
_entity_poly.type
_entity_poly.pdbx_seq_one_letter_code
_entity_poly.pdbx_strand_id
1 'polypeptide(L)'
;MHESALVRFRSEIRNFYVIIIANIVFAALVMAFGISVLIGQAVSMYETFSTALYVIYSPVILFVALVAALTGFYWLLTSVRIFEGIETIKDDLDEKGEVTDEALTRLIVRMLSHYRDNRATIRTMILVCTLGGVSSFVLGVLGSLEHLSVSTDGIVFTLNNYLVIPFMLLTLGVALISLTSSYYFSRFARVWDERLDEIEESEALLKETLELDRR
;
A
#
# COMPACT_ATOMS: atom_id res chain seq x y z
N MET A 1 -23.17 0.14 26.14
CA MET A 1 -22.03 -0.63 25.60
C MET A 1 -22.10 -0.80 24.09
N HIS A 2 -23.27 -1.03 23.47
CA HIS A 2 -23.38 -1.26 22.02
C HIS A 2 -23.03 -0.05 21.14
N GLU A 3 -23.38 1.16 21.56
CA GLU A 3 -23.06 2.38 20.80
C GLU A 3 -21.54 2.61 20.69
N SER A 4 -20.77 2.25 21.72
CA SER A 4 -19.30 2.36 21.65
C SER A 4 -18.66 1.29 20.75
N ALA A 5 -19.23 0.09 20.69
CA ALA A 5 -18.78 -0.98 19.80
C ALA A 5 -19.06 -0.64 18.33
N LEU A 6 -20.24 -0.12 18.03
CA LEU A 6 -20.62 0.33 16.68
C LEU A 6 -19.76 1.50 16.22
N VAL A 7 -19.57 2.53 17.06
CA VAL A 7 -18.71 3.69 16.73
C VAL A 7 -17.27 3.26 16.49
N ARG A 8 -16.75 2.31 17.30
CA ARG A 8 -15.40 1.76 17.12
C ARG A 8 -15.28 0.98 15.81
N PHE A 9 -16.25 0.12 15.51
CA PHE A 9 -16.28 -0.65 14.26
C PHE A 9 -16.36 0.27 13.02
N ARG A 10 -17.25 1.27 13.04
CA ARG A 10 -17.36 2.28 11.98
C ARG A 10 -16.05 3.03 11.76
N SER A 11 -15.38 3.45 12.84
CA SER A 11 -14.08 4.10 12.76
C SER A 11 -13.01 3.17 12.15
N GLU A 12 -13.01 1.90 12.54
CA GLU A 12 -12.08 0.88 12.04
C GLU A 12 -12.25 0.64 10.53
N ILE A 13 -13.48 0.46 10.04
CA ILE A 13 -13.79 0.29 8.62
C ILE A 13 -13.42 1.54 7.82
N ARG A 14 -13.75 2.74 8.32
CA ARG A 14 -13.41 4.00 7.64
C ARG A 14 -11.90 4.21 7.53
N ASN A 15 -11.15 3.89 8.58
CA ASN A 15 -9.69 3.99 8.55
C ASN A 15 -9.13 3.01 7.51
N PHE A 16 -9.59 1.77 7.49
CA PHE A 16 -9.17 0.75 6.53
C PHE A 16 -9.47 1.16 5.08
N TYR A 17 -10.66 1.73 4.84
CA TYR A 17 -11.07 2.28 3.55
C TYR A 17 -10.09 3.35 3.04
N VAL A 18 -9.74 4.33 3.89
CA VAL A 18 -8.78 5.40 3.53
C VAL A 18 -7.40 4.82 3.19
N ILE A 19 -6.95 3.82 3.94
CA ILE A 19 -5.64 3.18 3.74
C ILE A 19 -5.59 2.42 2.41
N ILE A 20 -6.67 1.73 2.05
CA ILE A 20 -6.74 1.03 0.76
C ILE A 20 -6.71 2.00 -0.41
N ILE A 21 -7.42 3.13 -0.30
CA ILE A 21 -7.33 4.21 -1.31
C ILE A 21 -5.88 4.70 -1.43
N ALA A 22 -5.20 4.96 -0.31
CA ALA A 22 -3.81 5.38 -0.32
C ALA A 22 -2.89 4.34 -0.99
N ASN A 23 -3.15 3.05 -0.78
CA ASN A 23 -2.42 1.96 -1.44
C ASN A 23 -2.72 1.86 -2.95
N ILE A 24 -3.96 2.08 -3.38
CA ILE A 24 -4.31 2.15 -4.81
C ILE A 24 -3.56 3.30 -5.49
N VAL A 25 -3.52 4.48 -4.85
CA VAL A 25 -2.76 5.63 -5.33
C VAL A 25 -1.26 5.30 -5.40
N PHE A 26 -0.72 4.65 -4.38
CA PHE A 26 0.67 4.19 -4.37
C PHE A 26 0.97 3.23 -5.54
N ALA A 27 0.12 2.23 -5.77
CA ALA A 27 0.25 1.29 -6.88
C ALA A 27 0.25 2.00 -8.25
N ALA A 28 -0.65 2.98 -8.42
CA ALA A 28 -0.73 3.81 -9.61
C ALA A 28 0.55 4.65 -9.82
N LEU A 29 1.13 5.19 -8.75
CA LEU A 29 2.38 5.95 -8.81
C LEU A 29 3.56 5.03 -9.20
N VAL A 30 3.68 3.85 -8.61
CA VAL A 30 4.70 2.86 -8.98
C VAL A 30 4.60 2.49 -10.46
N MET A 31 3.38 2.25 -10.94
CA MET A 31 3.12 1.98 -12.35
C MET A 31 3.51 3.16 -13.25
N ALA A 32 3.12 4.38 -12.89
CA ALA A 32 3.43 5.59 -13.65
C ALA A 32 4.95 5.86 -13.72
N PHE A 33 5.67 5.66 -12.60
CA PHE A 33 7.13 5.77 -12.58
C PHE A 33 7.80 4.70 -13.44
N GLY A 34 7.35 3.45 -13.37
CA GLY A 34 7.84 2.39 -14.24
C GLY A 34 7.67 2.74 -15.73
N ILE A 35 6.50 3.24 -16.11
CA ILE A 35 6.21 3.68 -17.49
C ILE A 35 7.08 4.88 -17.90
N SER A 36 7.25 5.87 -17.02
CA SER A 36 8.08 7.04 -17.29
C SER A 36 9.53 6.64 -17.58
N VAL A 37 10.11 5.75 -16.78
CA VAL A 37 11.46 5.23 -17.00
C VAL A 37 11.55 4.40 -18.29
N LEU A 38 10.53 3.59 -18.61
CA LEU A 38 10.48 2.85 -19.88
C LEU A 38 10.50 3.78 -21.09
N ILE A 39 9.69 4.85 -21.08
CA ILE A 39 9.67 5.85 -22.14
C ILE A 39 11.03 6.54 -22.25
N GLY A 40 11.62 6.94 -21.11
CA GLY A 40 12.95 7.55 -21.09
C GLY A 40 14.05 6.65 -21.68
N GLN A 41 14.05 5.37 -21.35
CA GLN A 41 14.99 4.39 -21.93
C GLN A 41 14.71 4.12 -23.41
N ALA A 42 13.45 4.10 -23.85
CA ALA A 42 13.09 3.94 -25.26
C ALA A 42 13.53 5.13 -26.12
N VAL A 43 13.36 6.36 -25.62
CA VAL A 43 13.88 7.58 -26.27
C VAL A 43 15.40 7.56 -26.33
N SER A 44 16.06 7.19 -25.22
CA SER A 44 17.53 7.09 -25.16
C SER A 44 18.06 6.11 -26.20
N MET A 45 17.40 4.96 -26.40
CA MET A 45 17.77 3.98 -27.42
C MET A 45 17.72 4.55 -28.85
N TYR A 46 16.82 5.49 -29.13
CA TYR A 46 16.69 6.16 -30.43
C TYR A 46 17.70 7.31 -30.59
N GLU A 47 17.91 8.10 -29.55
CA GLU A 47 18.82 9.27 -29.58
C GLU A 47 20.31 8.93 -29.39
N THR A 48 20.65 7.69 -29.02
CA THR A 48 22.06 7.23 -28.92
C THR A 48 22.83 7.41 -30.25
N PHE A 49 22.13 7.57 -31.38
CA PHE A 49 22.72 7.85 -32.69
C PHE A 49 22.98 9.35 -32.97
N SER A 50 22.58 10.27 -32.09
CA SER A 50 22.58 11.71 -32.31
C SER A 50 23.25 12.48 -31.15
N THR A 51 24.58 12.48 -31.15
CA THR A 51 25.48 13.49 -30.52
C THR A 51 25.50 13.69 -28.98
N ALA A 52 26.74 13.61 -28.46
CA ALA A 52 27.36 14.42 -27.41
C ALA A 52 26.94 14.32 -25.92
N LEU A 53 25.84 13.67 -25.54
CA LEU A 53 25.61 13.29 -24.13
C LEU A 53 25.67 11.78 -23.96
N TYR A 54 26.52 11.32 -23.04
CA TYR A 54 26.56 9.94 -22.57
C TYR A 54 25.26 9.60 -21.81
N VAL A 55 24.15 9.43 -22.52
CA VAL A 55 22.94 8.82 -21.99
C VAL A 55 23.12 7.32 -22.12
N ILE A 56 23.61 6.68 -21.06
CA ILE A 56 23.92 5.25 -21.06
C ILE A 56 22.60 4.48 -21.03
N TYR A 57 22.17 3.98 -22.18
CA TYR A 57 21.15 2.94 -22.26
C TYR A 57 21.58 1.74 -21.40
N SER A 58 20.72 1.31 -20.49
CA SER A 58 20.98 0.15 -19.62
C SER A 58 19.83 -0.85 -19.74
N PRO A 59 20.06 -2.02 -20.34
CA PRO A 59 19.07 -3.11 -20.38
C PRO A 59 18.56 -3.49 -18.99
N VAL A 60 19.42 -3.35 -17.97
CA VAL A 60 19.07 -3.65 -16.57
C VAL A 60 18.02 -2.65 -16.05
N ILE A 61 18.20 -1.35 -16.30
CA ILE A 61 17.24 -0.31 -15.88
C ILE A 61 15.90 -0.52 -16.59
N LEU A 62 15.92 -0.85 -17.89
CA LEU A 62 14.72 -1.13 -18.66
C LEU A 62 13.95 -2.35 -18.12
N PHE A 63 14.66 -3.42 -17.78
CA PHE A 63 14.06 -4.61 -17.18
C PHE A 63 13.43 -4.31 -15.81
N VAL A 64 14.13 -3.58 -14.95
CA VAL A 64 13.62 -3.16 -13.63
C VAL A 64 12.37 -2.28 -13.78
N ALA A 65 12.38 -1.33 -14.73
CA ALA A 65 11.24 -0.46 -14.99
C ALA A 65 10.01 -1.23 -15.51
N LEU A 66 10.23 -2.24 -16.37
CA LEU A 66 9.17 -3.13 -16.85
C LEU A 66 8.54 -3.94 -15.70
N VAL A 67 9.39 -4.56 -14.87
CA VAL A 67 8.93 -5.31 -13.70
C VAL A 67 8.16 -4.39 -12.74
N ALA A 68 8.63 -3.16 -12.50
CA ALA A 68 7.93 -2.20 -11.66
C ALA A 68 6.55 -1.82 -12.24
N ALA A 69 6.45 -1.56 -13.54
CA ALA A 69 5.19 -1.22 -14.20
C ALA A 69 4.17 -2.36 -14.12
N LEU A 70 4.58 -3.59 -14.44
CA LEU A 70 3.72 -4.77 -14.38
C LEU A 70 3.29 -5.10 -12.96
N THR A 71 4.22 -4.99 -12.00
CA THR A 71 3.93 -5.20 -10.58
C THR A 71 2.93 -4.15 -10.10
N GLY A 72 3.13 -2.87 -10.40
CA GLY A 72 2.20 -1.80 -10.05
C GLY A 72 0.80 -2.02 -10.64
N PHE A 73 0.70 -2.47 -11.89
CA PHE A 73 -0.57 -2.80 -12.54
C PHE A 73 -1.30 -3.98 -11.85
N TYR A 74 -0.60 -5.11 -11.64
CA TYR A 74 -1.16 -6.26 -10.93
C TYR A 74 -1.60 -5.88 -9.52
N TRP A 75 -0.81 -5.04 -8.85
CA TRP A 75 -1.08 -4.58 -7.50
C TRP A 75 -2.30 -3.68 -7.42
N LEU A 76 -2.48 -2.79 -8.41
CA LEU A 76 -3.65 -1.93 -8.53
C LEU A 76 -4.92 -2.77 -8.66
N LEU A 77 -4.93 -3.76 -9.56
CA LEU A 77 -6.09 -4.65 -9.75
C LEU A 77 -6.44 -5.42 -8.47
N THR A 78 -5.44 -5.94 -7.77
CA THR A 78 -5.63 -6.67 -6.52
C THR A 78 -6.19 -5.74 -5.43
N SER A 79 -5.68 -4.51 -5.35
CA SER A 79 -6.13 -3.53 -4.35
C SER A 79 -7.57 -3.08 -4.60
N VAL A 80 -7.98 -2.91 -5.85
CA VAL A 80 -9.36 -2.58 -6.23
C VAL A 80 -10.34 -3.70 -5.84
N ARG A 81 -9.98 -4.97 -6.02
CA ARG A 81 -10.86 -6.08 -5.60
C ARG A 81 -11.10 -6.11 -4.09
N ILE A 82 -10.06 -5.84 -3.30
CA ILE A 82 -10.21 -5.74 -1.85
C ILE A 82 -11.06 -4.51 -1.49
N PHE A 83 -10.83 -3.40 -2.17
CA PHE A 83 -11.59 -2.16 -1.98
C PHE A 83 -13.10 -2.35 -2.19
N GLU A 84 -13.52 -2.99 -3.27
CA GLU A 84 -14.95 -3.26 -3.56
C GLU A 84 -15.62 -4.05 -2.41
N GLY A 85 -14.92 -5.04 -1.85
CA GLY A 85 -15.43 -5.82 -0.72
C GLY A 85 -15.67 -4.99 0.54
N ILE A 86 -14.86 -3.94 0.75
CA ILE A 86 -14.95 -3.08 1.94
C ILE A 86 -15.88 -1.90 1.71
N GLU A 87 -15.94 -1.38 0.49
CA GLU A 87 -16.90 -0.36 0.08
C GLU A 87 -18.33 -0.86 0.31
N THR A 88 -18.64 -2.09 -0.11
CA THR A 88 -19.96 -2.69 0.14
C THR A 88 -20.30 -2.82 1.64
N ILE A 89 -19.32 -3.19 2.48
CA ILE A 89 -19.49 -3.29 3.94
C ILE A 89 -19.66 -1.91 4.57
N LYS A 90 -18.89 -0.92 4.10
CA LYS A 90 -18.97 0.47 4.56
C LYS A 90 -20.32 1.08 4.20
N ASP A 91 -20.79 0.89 2.98
CA ASP A 91 -22.04 1.48 2.51
C ASP A 91 -23.25 0.86 3.25
N ASP A 92 -23.23 -0.46 3.47
CA ASP A 92 -24.22 -1.15 4.33
C ASP A 92 -24.24 -0.59 5.78
N LEU A 93 -23.08 -0.14 6.28
CA LEU A 93 -22.91 0.43 7.62
C LEU A 93 -23.32 1.91 7.68
N ASP A 94 -23.11 2.68 6.61
CA ASP A 94 -23.43 4.10 6.53
C ASP A 94 -24.92 4.33 6.22
N GLU A 95 -25.57 3.44 5.44
CA GLU A 95 -26.98 3.52 5.07
C GLU A 95 -27.93 3.16 6.23
N LYS A 96 -27.47 2.31 7.16
CA LYS A 96 -28.24 1.90 8.34
C LYS A 96 -27.90 2.79 9.54
N GLY A 97 -28.66 3.86 9.73
CA GLY A 97 -28.48 4.82 10.83
C GLY A 97 -28.54 4.17 12.23
N GLU A 98 -29.59 3.40 12.52
CA GLU A 98 -29.66 2.55 13.72
C GLU A 98 -29.45 1.08 13.30
N VAL A 99 -28.28 0.54 13.64
CA VAL A 99 -27.95 -0.87 13.41
C VAL A 99 -28.34 -1.66 14.64
N THR A 100 -29.25 -2.63 14.49
CA THR A 100 -29.57 -3.60 15.54
C THR A 100 -28.35 -4.46 15.88
N ASP A 101 -28.25 -4.98 17.10
CA ASP A 101 -27.09 -5.76 17.56
C ASP A 101 -26.81 -7.00 16.67
N GLU A 102 -27.89 -7.60 16.16
CA GLU A 102 -27.85 -8.72 15.23
C GLU A 102 -27.32 -8.33 13.84
N ALA A 103 -27.63 -7.11 13.38
CA ALA A 103 -27.10 -6.56 12.13
C ALA A 103 -25.61 -6.16 12.28
N LEU A 104 -25.22 -5.63 13.44
CA LEU A 104 -23.82 -5.32 13.76
C LEU A 104 -22.97 -6.60 13.80
N THR A 105 -23.47 -7.64 14.48
CA THR A 105 -22.80 -8.95 14.54
C THR A 105 -22.64 -9.55 13.15
N ARG A 106 -23.67 -9.48 12.31
CA ARG A 106 -23.60 -9.95 10.91
C ARG A 106 -22.52 -9.22 10.11
N LEU A 107 -22.40 -7.91 10.27
CA LEU A 107 -21.37 -7.11 9.58
C LEU A 107 -19.96 -7.45 10.07
N ILE A 108 -19.79 -7.66 11.38
CA ILE A 108 -18.50 -8.09 11.95
C ILE A 108 -18.10 -9.45 11.40
N VAL A 109 -19.02 -10.43 11.36
CA VAL A 109 -18.76 -11.77 10.80
C VAL A 109 -18.41 -11.69 9.30
N ARG A 110 -19.14 -10.87 8.53
CA ARG A 110 -18.84 -10.65 7.09
C ARG A 110 -17.48 -9.99 6.87
N MET A 111 -17.09 -9.06 7.74
CA MET A 111 -15.76 -8.46 7.70
C MET A 111 -14.67 -9.47 8.08
N LEU A 112 -14.94 -10.31 9.08
CA LEU A 112 -14.01 -11.35 9.52
C LEU A 112 -13.76 -12.39 8.42
N SER A 113 -14.81 -12.85 7.74
CA SER A 113 -14.66 -13.78 6.61
C SER A 113 -13.89 -13.13 5.46
N HIS A 114 -14.23 -11.89 5.12
CA HIS A 114 -13.51 -11.13 4.09
C HIS A 114 -12.03 -10.93 4.43
N TYR A 115 -11.72 -10.64 5.70
CA TYR A 115 -10.34 -10.52 6.17
C TYR A 115 -9.60 -11.85 6.09
N ARG A 116 -10.21 -12.95 6.54
CA ARG A 116 -9.63 -14.29 6.49
C ARG A 116 -9.22 -14.68 5.07
N ASP A 117 -10.11 -14.46 4.10
CA ASP A 117 -9.88 -14.81 2.70
C ASP A 117 -8.79 -13.94 2.06
N ASN A 118 -8.57 -12.72 2.56
CA ASN A 118 -7.60 -11.76 2.03
C ASN A 118 -6.35 -11.56 2.91
N ARG A 119 -6.19 -12.33 4.00
CA ARG A 119 -5.11 -12.17 4.99
C ARG A 119 -3.71 -12.21 4.36
N ALA A 120 -3.49 -13.16 3.44
CA ALA A 120 -2.22 -13.28 2.73
C ALA A 120 -1.93 -12.05 1.85
N THR A 121 -2.96 -11.53 1.19
CA THR A 121 -2.87 -10.34 0.34
C THR A 121 -2.58 -9.09 1.18
N ILE A 122 -3.24 -8.92 2.32
CA ILE A 122 -3.00 -7.79 3.25
C ILE A 122 -1.57 -7.84 3.82
N ARG A 123 -1.06 -9.03 4.18
CA ARG A 123 0.34 -9.18 4.59
C ARG A 123 1.32 -8.79 3.47
N THR A 124 0.99 -9.16 2.24
CA THR A 124 1.78 -8.75 1.08
C THR A 124 1.71 -7.23 0.86
N MET A 125 0.57 -6.57 1.11
CA MET A 125 0.43 -5.10 1.13
C MET A 125 1.34 -4.42 2.13
N ILE A 126 1.44 -4.96 3.35
CA ILE A 126 2.37 -4.43 4.34
C ILE A 126 3.81 -4.49 3.81
N LEU A 127 4.23 -5.63 3.27
CA LEU A 127 5.59 -5.81 2.76
C LEU A 127 5.89 -4.89 1.56
N VAL A 128 4.99 -4.85 0.58
CA VAL A 128 5.16 -4.02 -0.64
C VAL A 128 5.18 -2.55 -0.28
N CYS A 129 4.30 -2.06 0.59
CA CYS A 129 4.32 -0.68 1.06
C CYS A 129 5.58 -0.36 1.87
N THR A 130 6.08 -1.29 2.69
CA THR A 130 7.32 -1.07 3.44
C THR A 130 8.52 -0.97 2.51
N LEU A 131 8.68 -1.94 1.61
CA LEU A 131 9.78 -1.97 0.62
C LEU A 131 9.69 -0.78 -0.34
N GLY A 132 8.49 -0.46 -0.80
CA GLY A 132 8.21 0.68 -1.68
C GLY A 132 8.50 2.02 -1.02
N GLY A 133 8.10 2.19 0.25
CA GLY A 133 8.40 3.38 1.02
C GLY A 133 9.89 3.57 1.28
N VAL A 134 10.59 2.51 1.71
CA VAL A 134 12.04 2.55 1.94
C VAL A 134 12.82 2.82 0.66
N SER A 135 12.48 2.14 -0.44
CA SER A 135 13.15 2.36 -1.73
C SER A 135 12.92 3.77 -2.26
N SER A 136 11.69 4.29 -2.17
CA SER A 136 11.38 5.67 -2.56
C SER A 136 12.12 6.69 -1.70
N PHE A 137 12.27 6.43 -0.40
CA PHE A 137 13.04 7.28 0.49
C PHE A 137 14.53 7.29 0.11
N VAL A 138 15.12 6.11 -0.13
CA VAL A 138 16.53 5.99 -0.55
C VAL A 138 16.75 6.68 -1.91
N LEU A 139 15.85 6.50 -2.87
CA LEU A 139 15.91 7.17 -4.18
C LEU A 139 15.80 8.69 -4.03
N GLY A 140 14.90 9.19 -3.18
CA GLY A 140 14.78 10.61 -2.89
C GLY A 140 16.07 11.19 -2.30
N VAL A 141 16.71 10.48 -1.37
CA VAL A 141 17.99 10.89 -0.77
C VAL A 141 19.13 10.87 -1.80
N LEU A 142 19.27 9.79 -2.55
CA LEU A 142 20.33 9.65 -3.57
C LEU A 142 20.18 10.70 -4.69
N GLY A 143 18.96 10.88 -5.20
CA GLY A 143 18.68 11.92 -6.21
C GLY A 143 18.92 13.34 -5.68
N SER A 144 18.74 13.57 -4.37
CA SER A 144 19.11 14.86 -3.75
C SER A 144 20.62 15.07 -3.67
N LEU A 145 21.39 13.99 -3.44
CA LEU A 145 22.85 14.03 -3.34
C LEU A 145 23.54 14.28 -4.68
N GLU A 146 22.97 13.83 -5.80
CA GLU A 146 23.49 14.14 -7.14
C GLU A 146 23.48 15.64 -7.46
N HIS A 147 22.67 16.42 -6.73
CA HIS A 147 22.58 17.88 -6.88
C HIS A 147 23.34 18.65 -5.80
N LEU A 148 24.09 17.95 -4.94
CA LEU A 148 25.01 18.51 -3.96
C LEU A 148 26.43 18.51 -4.53
N SER A 149 26.89 19.67 -5.01
CA SER A 149 28.30 19.86 -5.36
C SER A 149 29.07 20.35 -4.14
N VAL A 150 30.06 19.57 -3.70
CA VAL A 150 30.99 19.99 -2.65
C VAL A 150 32.20 20.64 -3.32
N SER A 151 32.33 21.95 -3.16
CA SER A 151 33.48 22.73 -3.64
C SER A 151 34.39 23.12 -2.49
N THR A 152 35.64 23.46 -2.79
CA THR A 152 36.66 23.85 -1.80
C THR A 152 36.28 25.11 -1.00
N ASP A 153 35.35 25.94 -1.51
CA ASP A 153 34.87 27.17 -0.87
C ASP A 153 33.54 26.99 -0.10
N GLY A 154 32.99 25.77 -0.05
CA GLY A 154 31.77 25.45 0.71
C GLY A 154 30.81 24.49 -0.01
N ILE A 155 29.72 24.15 0.69
CA ILE A 155 28.61 23.37 0.13
C ILE A 155 27.79 24.29 -0.77
N VAL A 156 27.87 24.07 -2.09
CA VAL A 156 27.07 24.82 -3.07
C VAL A 156 25.94 23.90 -3.54
N PHE A 157 24.72 24.23 -3.13
CA PHE A 157 23.53 23.60 -3.69
C PHE A 157 23.35 24.09 -5.12
N THR A 158 23.58 23.24 -6.11
CA THR A 158 23.21 23.54 -7.50
C THR A 158 21.70 23.38 -7.67
N LEU A 159 20.93 24.25 -7.02
CA LEU A 159 19.47 24.33 -7.07
C LEU A 159 18.94 24.96 -8.37
N ASN A 160 19.71 24.90 -9.46
CA ASN A 160 19.39 25.60 -10.71
C ASN A 160 18.46 24.82 -11.65
N ASN A 161 17.82 23.75 -11.15
CA ASN A 161 16.95 22.91 -11.96
C ASN A 161 15.54 22.87 -11.35
N TYR A 162 14.61 23.63 -11.95
CA TYR A 162 13.20 23.76 -11.53
C TYR A 162 12.46 22.42 -11.39
N LEU A 163 12.98 21.35 -11.99
CA LEU A 163 12.39 20.00 -11.98
C LEU A 163 12.78 19.17 -10.74
N VAL A 164 13.81 19.57 -10.01
CA VAL A 164 14.36 18.79 -8.89
C VAL A 164 13.50 18.90 -7.62
N ILE A 165 13.01 20.10 -7.30
CA ILE A 165 12.17 20.33 -6.12
C ILE A 165 10.85 19.53 -6.21
N PRO A 166 10.10 19.57 -7.34
CA PRO A 166 8.90 18.75 -7.49
C PRO A 166 9.19 17.26 -7.38
N PHE A 167 10.30 16.78 -7.94
CA PHE A 167 10.69 15.36 -7.88
C PHE A 167 11.00 14.90 -6.45
N MET A 168 11.74 15.70 -5.67
CA MET A 168 12.00 15.41 -4.25
C MET A 168 10.72 15.39 -3.42
N LEU A 169 9.84 16.38 -3.60
CA LEU A 169 8.58 16.43 -2.87
C LEU A 169 7.68 15.24 -3.20
N LEU A 170 7.66 14.82 -4.46
CA LEU A 170 6.88 13.66 -4.90
C LEU A 170 7.45 12.35 -4.33
N THR A 171 8.76 12.15 -4.40
CA THR A 171 9.42 10.94 -3.86
C THR A 171 9.29 10.82 -2.33
N LEU A 172 9.44 11.93 -1.60
CA LEU A 172 9.21 11.99 -0.16
C LEU A 172 7.74 11.78 0.21
N GLY A 173 6.81 12.38 -0.56
CA GLY A 173 5.38 12.19 -0.36
C GLY A 173 4.97 10.73 -0.56
N VAL A 174 5.48 10.09 -1.61
CA VAL A 174 5.29 8.65 -1.86
C VAL A 174 5.84 7.81 -0.73
N ALA A 175 7.07 8.09 -0.28
CA ALA A 175 7.69 7.37 0.83
C ALA A 175 6.84 7.47 2.11
N LEU A 176 6.39 8.68 2.45
CA LEU A 176 5.61 8.94 3.66
C LEU A 176 4.24 8.25 3.61
N ILE A 177 3.52 8.36 2.48
CA ILE A 177 2.22 7.69 2.29
C ILE A 177 2.37 6.17 2.36
N SER A 178 3.41 5.63 1.72
CA SER A 178 3.66 4.19 1.67
C SER A 178 4.00 3.61 3.05
N LEU A 179 4.90 4.25 3.79
CA LEU A 179 5.26 3.85 5.16
C LEU A 179 4.07 4.00 6.13
N THR A 180 3.31 5.09 6.01
CA THR A 180 2.12 5.31 6.83
C THR A 180 1.08 4.22 6.56
N SER A 181 0.83 3.90 5.28
CA SER A 181 -0.09 2.83 4.88
C SER A 181 0.35 1.48 5.44
N SER A 182 1.64 1.14 5.35
CA SER A 182 2.19 -0.09 5.94
C SER A 182 1.96 -0.18 7.45
N TYR A 183 2.21 0.90 8.18
CA TYR A 183 2.00 0.95 9.63
C TYR A 183 0.54 0.67 9.99
N TYR A 184 -0.40 1.31 9.32
CA TYR A 184 -1.81 1.10 9.61
C TYR A 184 -2.32 -0.27 9.15
N PHE A 185 -1.89 -0.78 7.99
CA PHE A 185 -2.21 -2.14 7.58
C PHE A 185 -1.70 -3.16 8.59
N SER A 186 -0.49 -2.97 9.11
CA SER A 186 0.09 -3.84 10.14
C SER A 186 -0.72 -3.82 11.42
N ARG A 187 -1.13 -2.63 11.86
CA ARG A 187 -1.95 -2.47 13.05
C ARG A 187 -3.32 -3.11 12.89
N PHE A 188 -3.96 -2.91 11.73
CA PHE A 188 -5.23 -3.54 11.40
C PHE A 188 -5.09 -5.06 11.37
N ALA A 189 -4.14 -5.58 10.60
CA ALA A 189 -3.90 -7.01 10.46
C ALA A 189 -3.64 -7.68 11.81
N ARG A 190 -2.90 -7.03 12.71
CA ARG A 190 -2.67 -7.56 14.06
C ARG A 190 -3.97 -7.71 14.86
N VAL A 191 -4.82 -6.69 14.88
CA VAL A 191 -6.09 -6.73 15.64
C VAL A 191 -7.01 -7.81 15.09
N TRP A 192 -7.07 -7.97 13.77
CA TRP A 192 -7.93 -8.97 13.15
C TRP A 192 -7.34 -10.38 13.19
N ASP A 193 -6.02 -10.53 13.17
CA ASP A 193 -5.33 -11.79 13.44
C ASP A 193 -5.61 -12.27 14.87
N GLU A 194 -5.49 -11.39 15.87
CA GLU A 194 -5.83 -11.70 17.28
C GLU A 194 -7.29 -12.17 17.41
N ARG A 195 -8.25 -11.45 16.80
CA ARG A 195 -9.68 -11.85 16.80
C ARG A 195 -9.94 -13.19 16.10
N LEU A 196 -9.19 -13.50 15.04
CA LEU A 196 -9.35 -14.75 14.30
C LEU A 196 -8.85 -15.94 15.13
N ASP A 197 -7.71 -15.75 15.80
CA ASP A 197 -7.08 -16.76 16.66
C ASP A 197 -7.98 -17.11 17.86
N GLU A 198 -8.55 -16.10 18.52
CA GLU A 198 -9.52 -16.30 19.62
C GLU A 198 -10.76 -17.12 19.18
N ILE A 199 -11.23 -16.91 17.95
CA ILE A 199 -12.39 -17.62 17.40
C ILE A 199 -12.00 -19.06 17.04
N GLU A 200 -10.83 -19.28 16.44
CA GLU A 200 -10.33 -20.62 16.12
C GLU A 200 -10.10 -21.45 17.39
N GLU A 201 -9.55 -20.85 18.45
CA GLU A 201 -9.40 -21.51 19.76
C GLU A 201 -10.75 -21.87 20.37
N SER A 202 -11.71 -20.95 20.32
CA SER A 202 -13.08 -21.19 20.81
C SER A 202 -13.80 -22.30 20.02
N GLU A 203 -13.62 -22.34 18.70
CA GLU A 203 -14.18 -23.39 17.83
C GLU A 203 -13.56 -24.76 18.12
N ALA A 204 -12.25 -24.81 18.36
CA ALA A 204 -11.54 -26.04 18.74
C ALA A 204 -12.04 -26.60 20.08
N LEU A 205 -12.18 -25.73 21.10
CA LEU A 205 -12.72 -26.10 22.41
C LEU A 205 -14.17 -26.59 22.33
N LEU A 206 -15.00 -25.93 21.52
CA LEU A 206 -16.39 -26.34 21.30
C LEU A 206 -16.46 -27.72 20.65
N LYS A 207 -15.60 -27.97 19.64
CA LYS A 207 -15.52 -29.25 18.95
C LYS A 207 -15.07 -30.37 19.90
N GLU A 208 -14.06 -30.12 20.72
CA GLU A 208 -13.58 -31.07 21.73
C GLU A 208 -14.69 -31.43 22.74
N THR A 209 -15.41 -30.41 23.23
CA THR A 209 -16.52 -30.60 24.19
C THR A 209 -17.68 -31.39 23.58
N LEU A 210 -18.04 -31.12 22.32
CA LEU A 210 -19.10 -31.83 21.59
C LEU A 210 -18.69 -33.27 21.23
N GLU A 211 -17.41 -33.53 20.97
CA GLU A 211 -16.88 -34.89 20.75
C GLU A 211 -16.81 -35.69 22.05
N LEU A 212 -16.57 -35.03 23.18
CA LEU A 212 -16.63 -35.62 24.53
C LEU A 212 -18.05 -35.98 24.97
N ASP A 213 -19.05 -35.13 24.69
CA ASP A 213 -20.47 -35.39 25.03
C ASP A 213 -21.09 -36.55 24.21
N ARG A 214 -20.42 -36.97 23.12
CA ARG A 214 -20.87 -38.06 22.25
C ARG A 214 -20.38 -39.45 22.68
N ARG A 215 -19.51 -39.55 23.70
CA ARG A 215 -19.00 -40.82 24.25
C ARG A 215 -19.66 -41.17 25.57
#